data_AF-A0AAP9HB52-F1
#
_entry.id   AF-A0AAP9HB52-F1
#
_cell.length_a   1.000
_cell.length_b   1.000
_cell.length_c   1.000
_cell.angle_alpha   90.00
_cell.angle_beta   90.00
_cell.angle_gamma   90.00
#
_symmetry.space_group_name_H-M   'P 1'
#
loop_
_entity.id
_entity.type
_entity.pdbx_description
1 polymer ?
#
loop_
_entity_poly.entity_id
_entity_poly.type
_entity_poly.pdbx_seq_one_letter_code
_entity_poly.pdbx_strand_id
1 'polypeptide(L)'
;MVVEITYQCEISEGIHARPAGHIARLCNTFQCEVVWQNSRTALEANAKSALSLIATDTLLDDSCLITLHGADALSASVALQALLNNLPAFTTLVEPALAVTNGSLPRCLHELQPQYLTGVRISGGIAIAKPRVLKGVTFGELLTRGPDTTANRETEIARLTEGLRMLRINKEAALAVARGIEQDLLEAHLLFITDSAFRDSIISYLDAQMNAWSAIITAAMGFSAILERSSSHYIQERTLDMLDIATQLLVEIYGAQSGLPPALSLDEPALVIADSLTPGQFLALNKQHLAGLILSSTGKTSHTAILARSQGIPTLADINFATQPFSPRQEMVLDGDLGLLITRADDKILRYYRHEKDVQQQMRLKRPSTRTDKPLLTPDMILWGLDACDKNEVIKKMVDNLWLHQRTDCRDKLCQDIWSREVPFPTVVGSGFAIPHARSDAILDSTISVATLHQPVVWGGVSVDTVFMLTISQAAAENEHMKYFSTLARMLMNDEFVAKAKSAATPDVLYHLIISTLAG
;
A
#
# COMPACT_ATOMS: atom_id res chain seq x y z
N MET A 1 40.22 26.53 -23.02
CA MET A 1 40.78 26.65 -21.66
C MET A 1 40.39 25.38 -20.92
N VAL A 2 41.30 24.80 -20.13
CA VAL A 2 41.04 23.58 -19.34
C VAL A 2 41.06 23.96 -17.87
N VAL A 3 40.04 23.53 -17.11
CA VAL A 3 39.93 23.74 -15.67
C VAL A 3 39.64 22.38 -15.03
N GLU A 4 40.33 22.06 -13.95
CA GLU A 4 40.15 20.83 -13.19
C GLU A 4 39.67 21.18 -11.78
N ILE A 5 38.65 20.46 -11.30
CA ILE A 5 38.18 20.51 -9.92
C ILE A 5 37.99 19.09 -9.38
N THR A 6 38.09 18.96 -8.07
CA THR A 6 37.87 17.68 -7.37
C THR A 6 36.63 17.76 -6.49
N TYR A 7 35.90 16.65 -6.41
CA TYR A 7 34.74 16.49 -5.55
C TYR A 7 34.88 15.22 -4.72
N GLN A 8 34.60 15.28 -3.43
CA GLN A 8 34.43 14.12 -2.58
C GLN A 8 32.94 13.95 -2.29
N CYS A 9 32.38 12.78 -2.56
CA CYS A 9 30.95 12.57 -2.39
C CYS A 9 30.58 12.49 -0.90
N GLU A 10 29.75 13.43 -0.44
CA GLU A 10 29.26 13.51 0.95
C GLU A 10 27.83 12.95 1.11
N ILE A 11 27.24 12.45 0.03
CA ILE A 11 25.87 11.95 0.01
C ILE A 11 25.87 10.46 0.40
N SER A 12 25.10 10.10 1.44
CA SER A 12 25.03 8.71 1.93
C SER A 12 24.61 7.70 0.86
N GLU A 13 23.74 8.12 -0.06
CA GLU A 13 23.23 7.31 -1.17
C GLU A 13 24.05 7.47 -2.47
N GLY A 14 25.13 8.25 -2.47
CA GLY A 14 25.93 8.57 -3.65
C GLY A 14 25.29 9.57 -4.63
N ILE A 15 25.90 9.73 -5.83
CA ILE A 15 25.36 10.56 -6.91
C ILE A 15 24.26 9.79 -7.66
N HIS A 16 23.06 9.82 -7.09
CA HIS A 16 21.85 9.26 -7.68
C HIS A 16 21.09 10.27 -8.55
N ALA A 17 19.93 9.88 -9.09
CA ALA A 17 19.19 10.64 -10.11
C ALA A 17 18.93 12.12 -9.77
N ARG A 18 18.64 12.48 -8.52
CA ARG A 18 18.34 13.88 -8.14
C ARG A 18 19.61 14.75 -8.10
N PRO A 19 20.67 14.41 -7.32
CA PRO A 19 21.99 15.03 -7.43
C PRO A 19 22.52 15.11 -8.87
N ALA A 20 22.50 13.99 -9.59
CA ALA A 20 22.94 13.91 -10.98
C ALA A 20 22.12 14.86 -11.88
N GLY A 21 20.81 14.94 -11.64
CA GLY A 21 19.93 15.85 -12.36
C GLY A 21 20.19 17.32 -12.10
N HIS A 22 20.52 17.71 -10.87
CA HIS A 22 20.93 19.08 -10.56
C HIS A 22 22.27 19.43 -11.23
N ILE A 23 23.26 18.53 -11.16
CA ILE A 23 24.56 18.69 -11.82
C ILE A 23 24.36 18.84 -13.32
N ALA A 24 23.66 17.90 -13.95
CA ALA A 24 23.41 17.92 -15.40
C ALA A 24 22.66 19.18 -15.83
N ARG A 25 21.63 19.60 -15.09
CA ARG A 25 20.87 20.81 -15.42
C ARG A 25 21.74 22.06 -15.37
N LEU A 26 22.61 22.18 -14.37
CA LEU A 26 23.57 23.27 -14.29
C LEU A 26 24.59 23.19 -15.43
N CYS A 27 25.20 22.03 -15.68
CA CYS A 27 26.18 21.87 -16.75
C CYS A 27 25.59 22.19 -18.14
N ASN A 28 24.31 21.89 -18.36
CA ASN A 28 23.61 22.22 -19.61
C ASN A 28 23.40 23.73 -19.84
N THR A 29 23.57 24.59 -18.83
CA THR A 29 23.54 26.06 -19.05
C THR A 29 24.83 26.61 -19.65
N PHE A 30 25.88 25.78 -19.75
CA PHE A 30 27.20 26.14 -20.25
C PHE A 30 27.53 25.43 -21.57
N GLN A 31 28.39 26.05 -22.37
CA GLN A 31 28.86 25.51 -23.64
C GLN A 31 30.02 24.53 -23.46
N CYS A 32 30.89 24.73 -22.47
CA CYS A 32 32.04 23.87 -22.21
C CYS A 32 31.67 22.39 -22.07
N GLU A 33 32.57 21.52 -22.51
CA GLU A 33 32.51 20.10 -22.18
C GLU A 33 32.86 19.91 -20.71
N VAL A 34 32.15 19.02 -20.02
CA VAL A 34 32.36 18.72 -18.60
C VAL A 34 32.45 17.22 -18.46
N VAL A 35 33.66 16.72 -18.20
CA VAL A 35 33.95 15.30 -18.00
C VAL A 35 34.05 15.03 -16.50
N TRP A 36 33.33 14.02 -16.04
CA TRP A 36 33.33 13.55 -14.66
C TRP A 36 33.94 12.16 -14.60
N GLN A 37 34.93 11.95 -13.75
CA GLN A 37 35.56 10.65 -13.58
C GLN A 37 35.53 10.25 -12.12
N ASN A 38 34.95 9.07 -11.82
CA ASN A 38 35.05 8.50 -10.48
C ASN A 38 36.39 7.75 -10.34
N SER A 39 37.21 8.16 -9.38
CA SER A 39 38.55 7.58 -9.17
C SER A 39 38.51 6.12 -8.72
N ARG A 40 37.43 5.68 -8.05
CA ARG A 40 37.29 4.29 -7.58
C ARG A 40 36.97 3.34 -8.73
N THR A 41 36.02 3.71 -9.58
CA THR A 41 35.55 2.85 -10.67
C THR A 41 36.31 3.07 -11.98
N ALA A 42 37.08 4.16 -12.08
CA ALA A 42 37.71 4.68 -13.30
C ALA A 42 36.71 4.97 -14.44
N LEU A 43 35.40 5.00 -14.13
CA LEU A 43 34.35 5.28 -15.10
C LEU A 43 34.25 6.78 -15.33
N GLU A 44 34.14 7.15 -16.61
CA GLU A 44 33.97 8.52 -17.07
C GLU A 44 32.54 8.78 -17.50
N ALA A 45 32.09 10.03 -17.33
CA ALA A 45 30.78 10.49 -17.67
C ALA A 45 30.82 11.90 -18.24
N ASN A 46 29.92 12.17 -19.19
CA ASN A 46 29.58 13.53 -19.55
C ASN A 46 28.68 14.11 -18.44
N ALA A 47 29.15 15.12 -17.71
CA ALA A 47 28.41 15.70 -16.60
C ALA A 47 27.14 16.47 -17.04
N LYS A 48 26.95 16.70 -18.35
CA LYS A 48 25.68 17.20 -18.92
C LYS A 48 24.61 16.10 -19.06
N SER A 49 24.98 14.84 -18.87
CA SER A 49 24.07 13.70 -18.86
C SER A 49 23.99 13.13 -17.46
N ALA A 50 22.81 13.18 -16.86
CA ALA A 50 22.61 12.60 -15.54
C ALA A 50 22.68 11.08 -15.58
N LEU A 51 22.24 10.46 -16.68
CA LEU A 51 22.40 9.02 -16.87
C LEU A 51 23.88 8.62 -16.90
N SER A 52 24.72 9.41 -17.58
CA SER A 52 26.16 9.19 -17.59
C SER A 52 26.75 9.34 -16.19
N LEU A 53 26.36 10.37 -15.43
CA LEU A 53 26.82 10.57 -14.06
C LEU A 53 26.45 9.40 -13.14
N ILE A 54 25.20 8.91 -13.21
CA ILE A 54 24.76 7.74 -12.44
C ILE A 54 25.59 6.50 -12.84
N ALA A 55 25.92 6.35 -14.12
CA ALA A 55 26.73 5.24 -14.63
C ALA A 55 28.14 5.17 -14.03
N THR A 56 28.65 6.27 -13.45
CA THR A 56 29.95 6.26 -12.74
C THR A 56 29.92 5.51 -11.41
N ASP A 57 28.72 5.17 -10.91
CA ASP A 57 28.47 4.52 -9.64
C ASP A 57 29.14 5.27 -8.47
N THR A 58 29.08 6.60 -8.44
CA THR A 58 29.72 7.40 -7.38
C THR A 58 28.98 7.21 -6.04
N LEU A 59 29.67 6.67 -5.02
CA LEU A 59 29.16 6.38 -3.68
C LEU A 59 29.73 7.34 -2.62
N LEU A 60 29.22 7.25 -1.38
CA LEU A 60 29.75 8.01 -0.24
C LEU A 60 31.29 7.84 -0.14
N ASP A 61 31.97 8.95 0.09
CA ASP A 61 33.43 9.08 0.18
C ASP A 61 34.22 8.86 -1.13
N ASP A 62 33.57 8.57 -2.26
CA ASP A 62 34.25 8.50 -3.55
C ASP A 62 34.82 9.87 -3.96
N SER A 63 36.04 9.87 -4.49
CA SER A 63 36.67 11.06 -5.05
C SER A 63 36.50 11.10 -6.56
N CYS A 64 36.00 12.22 -7.06
CA CYS A 64 35.74 12.45 -8.48
C CYS A 64 36.62 13.59 -9.01
N LEU A 65 37.27 13.35 -10.14
CA LEU A 65 37.96 14.36 -10.93
C LEU A 65 36.99 14.91 -11.98
N ILE A 66 36.84 16.23 -12.03
CA ILE A 66 35.95 16.90 -12.97
C ILE A 66 36.77 17.85 -13.83
N THR A 67 36.76 17.60 -15.14
CA THR A 67 37.56 18.33 -16.12
C THR A 67 36.64 19.12 -17.05
N LEU A 68 36.83 20.44 -17.11
CA LEU A 68 36.00 21.38 -17.88
C LEU A 68 36.80 21.98 -19.04
N HIS A 69 36.34 21.77 -20.27
CA HIS A 69 37.02 22.20 -21.49
C HIS A 69 36.14 23.18 -22.29
N GLY A 70 36.56 24.43 -22.44
CA GLY A 70 35.80 25.40 -23.24
C GLY A 70 36.18 26.86 -23.02
N ALA A 71 35.36 27.75 -23.55
CA ALA A 71 35.51 29.21 -23.39
C ALA A 71 34.94 29.70 -22.04
N ASP A 72 33.88 29.05 -21.54
CA ASP A 72 33.18 29.35 -20.29
C ASP A 72 33.52 28.37 -19.15
N ALA A 73 34.57 27.57 -19.30
CA ALA A 73 35.00 26.54 -18.34
C ALA A 73 35.25 27.09 -16.92
N LEU A 74 35.81 28.29 -16.79
CA LEU A 74 36.06 28.92 -15.49
C LEU A 74 34.75 29.34 -14.78
N SER A 75 33.80 29.91 -15.52
CA SER A 75 32.50 30.28 -14.96
C SER A 75 31.70 29.04 -14.57
N ALA A 76 31.76 27.99 -15.39
CA ALA A 76 31.13 26.72 -15.13
C ALA A 76 31.72 26.03 -13.89
N SER A 77 33.05 26.06 -13.69
CA SER A 77 33.70 25.42 -12.54
C SER A 77 33.30 26.08 -11.22
N VAL A 78 33.20 27.41 -11.19
CA VAL A 78 32.75 28.16 -9.99
C VAL A 78 31.31 27.81 -9.63
N ALA A 79 30.41 27.82 -10.62
CA ALA A 79 29.00 27.48 -10.39
C ALA A 79 28.84 26.02 -9.95
N LEU A 80 29.58 25.10 -10.58
CA LEU A 80 29.53 23.68 -10.25
C LEU A 80 30.06 23.42 -8.85
N GLN A 81 31.19 24.00 -8.45
CA GLN A 81 31.72 23.86 -7.09
C GLN A 81 30.70 24.35 -6.02
N ALA A 82 30.01 25.46 -6.29
CA ALA A 82 28.99 25.99 -5.39
C ALA A 82 27.77 25.05 -5.25
N LEU A 83 27.37 24.39 -6.35
CA LEU A 83 26.31 23.38 -6.29
C LEU A 83 26.78 22.13 -5.53
N LEU A 84 27.98 21.64 -5.82
CA LEU A 84 28.54 20.43 -5.19
C LEU A 84 28.62 20.56 -3.67
N ASN A 85 29.01 21.73 -3.15
CA ASN A 85 29.05 22.00 -1.71
C ASN A 85 27.65 22.04 -1.06
N ASN A 86 26.58 22.20 -1.83
CA ASN A 86 25.20 22.24 -1.34
C ASN A 86 24.39 20.98 -1.69
N LEU A 87 25.01 19.98 -2.31
CA LEU A 87 24.36 18.74 -2.72
C LEU A 87 23.61 18.00 -1.59
N PRO A 88 24.12 17.93 -0.34
CA PRO A 88 23.41 17.28 0.75
C PRO A 88 22.04 17.90 1.10
N ALA A 89 21.76 19.14 0.69
CA ALA A 89 20.46 19.76 0.92
C ALA A 89 19.34 19.15 0.04
N PHE A 90 19.69 18.37 -0.99
CA PHE A 90 18.74 17.79 -1.95
C PHE A 90 18.41 16.31 -1.65
N THR A 91 18.96 15.74 -0.58
CA THR A 91 18.72 14.35 -0.17
C THR A 91 17.55 14.25 0.81
N THR A 92 16.54 13.45 0.46
CA THR A 92 15.37 13.21 1.32
C THR A 92 15.63 12.07 2.32
N LEU A 93 15.20 12.28 3.56
CA LEU A 93 15.13 11.25 4.60
C LEU A 93 14.05 10.23 4.24
N VAL A 94 14.44 8.98 4.00
CA VAL A 94 13.49 7.85 3.91
C VAL A 94 13.02 7.53 5.33
N GLU A 95 11.71 7.60 5.57
CA GLU A 95 11.13 7.13 6.83
C GLU A 95 11.39 5.62 7.00
N PRO A 96 11.80 5.17 8.20
CA PRO A 96 11.99 3.75 8.45
C PRO A 96 10.67 3.00 8.30
N ALA A 97 10.74 1.88 7.58
CA ALA A 97 9.61 0.99 7.37
C ALA A 97 9.08 0.44 8.70
N LEU A 98 7.76 0.49 8.89
CA LEU A 98 7.09 -0.21 9.98
C LEU A 98 7.31 -1.72 9.82
N ALA A 99 7.71 -2.37 10.91
CA ALA A 99 7.99 -3.79 10.96
C ALA A 99 6.75 -4.62 10.61
N VAL A 100 6.97 -5.70 9.87
CA VAL A 100 5.96 -6.73 9.57
C VAL A 100 5.61 -7.42 10.89
N THR A 101 4.36 -7.30 11.34
CA THR A 101 3.86 -8.14 12.42
C THR A 101 3.57 -9.52 11.84
N ASN A 102 4.48 -10.47 12.03
CA ASN A 102 4.17 -11.89 11.90
C ASN A 102 3.20 -12.28 13.03
N GLY A 103 1.94 -11.92 12.86
CA GLY A 103 0.85 -12.28 13.76
C GLY A 103 0.16 -13.56 13.30
N SER A 104 -0.30 -14.37 14.26
CA SER A 104 -1.39 -15.32 14.02
C SER A 104 -2.64 -14.56 13.56
N LEU A 105 -3.47 -15.16 12.71
CA LEU A 105 -4.77 -14.58 12.35
C LEU A 105 -5.60 -14.23 13.59
N PRO A 106 -6.37 -13.13 13.57
CA PRO A 106 -7.37 -12.85 14.60
C PRO A 106 -8.30 -14.06 14.79
N ARG A 107 -8.64 -14.37 16.04
CA ARG A 107 -9.36 -15.60 16.40
C ARG A 107 -10.63 -15.82 15.58
N CYS A 108 -11.47 -14.79 15.44
CA CYS A 108 -12.73 -14.93 14.71
C CYS A 108 -12.53 -15.09 13.20
N LEU A 109 -11.45 -14.55 12.63
CA LEU A 109 -11.09 -14.80 11.24
C LEU A 109 -10.53 -16.23 11.06
N HIS A 110 -9.72 -16.70 12.01
CA HIS A 110 -9.19 -18.06 12.01
C HIS A 110 -10.30 -19.12 11.99
N GLU A 111 -11.40 -18.90 12.73
CA GLU A 111 -12.57 -19.79 12.74
C GLU A 111 -13.29 -19.91 11.40
N LEU A 112 -13.12 -18.93 10.50
CA LEU A 112 -13.65 -19.00 9.14
C LEU A 112 -12.78 -19.81 8.19
N GLN A 113 -11.58 -20.23 8.62
CA GLN A 113 -10.60 -20.99 7.84
C GLN A 113 -10.38 -20.42 6.42
N PRO A 114 -10.04 -19.12 6.30
CA PRO A 114 -9.90 -18.49 5.00
C PRO A 114 -8.71 -19.09 4.23
N GLN A 115 -8.83 -19.14 2.90
CA GLN A 115 -7.67 -19.32 2.02
C GLN A 115 -7.06 -17.95 1.72
N TYR A 116 -5.81 -17.75 2.13
CA TYR A 116 -5.13 -16.47 2.00
C TYR A 116 -3.67 -16.62 1.55
N LEU A 117 -3.15 -15.53 0.98
CA LEU A 117 -1.74 -15.30 0.73
C LEU A 117 -1.26 -14.20 1.67
N THR A 118 0.01 -14.25 2.04
CA THR A 118 0.66 -13.22 2.86
C THR A 118 1.54 -12.35 1.97
N GLY A 119 1.54 -11.04 2.22
CA GLY A 119 2.41 -10.09 1.53
C GLY A 119 3.01 -9.06 2.49
N VAL A 120 3.94 -8.27 1.98
CA VAL A 120 4.52 -7.15 2.69
C VAL A 120 3.56 -5.96 2.62
N ARG A 121 3.22 -5.42 3.79
CA ARG A 121 2.42 -4.20 3.89
C ARG A 121 3.17 -3.00 3.34
N ILE A 122 2.57 -2.34 2.35
CA ILE A 122 2.97 -1.00 1.88
C ILE A 122 2.03 0.06 2.46
N SER A 123 0.73 -0.21 2.42
CA SER A 123 -0.32 0.72 2.88
C SER A 123 -1.46 -0.06 3.51
N GLY A 124 -1.96 0.43 4.64
CA GLY A 124 -2.98 -0.22 5.45
C GLY A 124 -4.41 -0.05 4.93
N GLY A 125 -5.35 -0.67 5.65
CA GLY A 125 -6.77 -0.62 5.36
C GLY A 125 -7.30 -1.86 4.64
N ILE A 126 -8.63 -1.93 4.54
CA ILE A 126 -9.36 -3.08 4.02
C ILE A 126 -10.04 -2.70 2.70
N ALA A 127 -9.83 -3.53 1.67
CA ALA A 127 -10.51 -3.42 0.39
C ALA A 127 -11.19 -4.74 0.02
N ILE A 128 -12.41 -4.64 -0.50
CA ILE A 128 -13.21 -5.77 -0.97
C ILE A 128 -13.66 -5.42 -2.38
N ALA A 129 -13.17 -6.16 -3.38
CA ALA A 129 -13.52 -5.94 -4.78
C ALA A 129 -13.10 -7.13 -5.65
N LYS A 130 -13.56 -7.14 -6.91
CA LYS A 130 -13.15 -8.14 -7.89
C LYS A 130 -11.70 -7.87 -8.35
N PRO A 131 -10.92 -8.92 -8.66
CA PRO A 131 -9.57 -8.75 -9.15
C PRO A 131 -9.56 -8.29 -10.62
N ARG A 132 -8.66 -7.35 -10.93
CA ARG A 132 -8.28 -6.97 -12.30
C ARG A 132 -6.79 -7.21 -12.44
N VAL A 133 -6.45 -8.30 -13.14
CA VAL A 133 -5.06 -8.67 -13.38
C VAL A 133 -4.53 -7.82 -14.53
N LEU A 134 -3.51 -7.03 -14.23
CA LEU A 134 -2.72 -6.32 -15.21
C LEU A 134 -1.42 -7.08 -15.41
N LYS A 135 -1.10 -7.41 -16.65
CA LYS A 135 0.25 -7.86 -16.98
C LYS A 135 1.11 -6.63 -17.24
N GLY A 136 2.20 -6.53 -16.51
CA GLY A 136 3.28 -5.62 -16.78
C GLY A 136 3.81 -5.87 -18.19
N VAL A 137 4.39 -4.82 -18.76
CA VAL A 137 5.04 -4.88 -20.07
C VAL A 137 6.53 -5.03 -19.81
N THR A 138 7.24 -5.83 -20.61
CA THR A 138 8.71 -5.92 -20.53
C THR A 138 9.36 -5.39 -21.79
N PHE A 139 10.64 -4.98 -21.72
CA PHE A 139 11.38 -4.57 -22.91
C PHE A 139 11.44 -5.66 -23.99
N GLY A 140 11.56 -6.93 -23.59
CA GLY A 140 11.55 -8.06 -24.52
C GLY A 140 10.24 -8.16 -25.29
N GLU A 141 9.10 -8.00 -24.61
CA GLU A 141 7.79 -7.96 -25.27
C GLU A 141 7.65 -6.75 -26.20
N LEU A 142 8.10 -5.57 -25.77
CA LEU A 142 8.07 -4.36 -26.59
C LEU A 142 8.86 -4.54 -27.89
N LEU A 143 10.05 -5.14 -27.83
CA LEU A 143 10.87 -5.41 -29.03
C LEU A 143 10.12 -6.27 -30.04
N THR A 144 9.44 -7.32 -29.59
CA THR A 144 8.68 -8.23 -30.48
C THR A 144 7.44 -7.60 -31.11
N ARG A 145 6.94 -6.47 -30.58
CA ARG A 145 5.78 -5.74 -31.11
C ARG A 145 6.15 -4.68 -32.15
N GLY A 146 7.43 -4.41 -32.33
CA GLY A 146 7.89 -3.36 -33.24
C GLY A 146 7.51 -3.62 -34.69
N PRO A 147 7.35 -2.57 -35.51
CA PRO A 147 7.15 -2.74 -36.94
C PRO A 147 8.40 -3.37 -37.57
N ASP A 148 8.20 -4.29 -38.53
CA ASP A 148 9.31 -4.88 -39.32
C ASP A 148 9.89 -3.90 -40.35
N THR A 149 9.18 -2.80 -40.62
CA THR A 149 9.58 -1.80 -41.61
C THR A 149 10.42 -0.70 -40.99
N THR A 150 11.48 -0.29 -41.70
CA THR A 150 12.29 0.88 -41.37
C THR A 150 12.09 1.95 -42.43
N ALA A 151 11.72 3.17 -42.03
CA ALA A 151 11.67 4.31 -42.95
C ALA A 151 13.09 4.85 -43.24
N ASN A 152 13.21 5.87 -44.08
CA ASN A 152 14.51 6.52 -44.27
C ASN A 152 14.98 7.21 -42.98
N ARG A 153 16.29 7.34 -42.83
CA ARG A 153 16.95 7.91 -41.63
C ARG A 153 16.36 9.26 -41.21
N GLU A 154 16.14 10.16 -42.17
CA GLU A 154 15.62 11.50 -41.89
C GLU A 154 14.21 11.45 -41.29
N THR A 155 13.35 10.54 -41.78
CA THR A 155 12.00 10.35 -41.24
C THR A 155 12.04 9.78 -39.83
N GLU A 156 12.89 8.79 -39.56
CA GLU A 156 13.02 8.21 -38.21
C GLU A 156 13.53 9.24 -37.19
N ILE A 157 14.48 10.08 -37.57
CA ILE A 157 14.98 11.17 -36.69
C ILE A 157 13.93 12.25 -36.48
N ALA A 158 13.18 12.63 -37.52
CA ALA A 158 12.11 13.60 -37.39
C ALA A 158 11.01 13.09 -36.44
N ARG A 159 10.63 11.81 -36.56
CA ARG A 159 9.69 11.14 -35.66
C ARG A 159 10.18 11.14 -34.21
N LEU A 160 11.43 10.73 -33.99
CA LEU A 160 12.04 10.73 -32.65
C LEU A 160 12.05 12.13 -32.04
N THR A 161 12.48 13.13 -32.81
CA THR A 161 12.60 14.51 -32.35
C THR A 161 11.25 15.08 -31.95
N GLU A 162 10.23 14.86 -32.78
CA GLU A 162 8.87 15.31 -32.48
C GLU A 162 8.26 14.57 -31.29
N GLY A 163 8.45 13.25 -31.20
CA GLY A 163 7.98 12.44 -30.08
C GLY A 163 8.58 12.89 -28.74
N LEU A 164 9.89 13.11 -28.69
CA LEU A 164 10.58 13.63 -27.50
C LEU A 164 10.07 15.04 -27.14
N ARG A 165 9.86 15.90 -28.14
CA ARG A 165 9.35 17.26 -27.95
C ARG A 165 7.95 17.25 -27.32
N MET A 166 7.04 16.44 -27.86
CA MET A 166 5.67 16.34 -27.38
C MET A 166 5.61 15.70 -25.99
N LEU A 167 6.34 14.61 -25.76
CA LEU A 167 6.42 13.97 -24.46
C LEU A 167 6.96 14.94 -23.39
N ARG A 168 7.97 15.74 -23.71
CA ARG A 168 8.50 16.76 -22.81
C ARG A 168 7.44 17.79 -22.43
N ILE A 169 6.74 18.37 -23.42
CA ILE A 169 5.69 19.37 -23.19
C ILE A 169 4.59 18.80 -22.28
N ASN A 170 4.16 17.56 -22.54
CA ASN A 170 3.14 16.89 -21.75
C ASN A 170 3.59 16.71 -20.28
N LYS A 171 4.86 16.35 -20.07
CA LYS A 171 5.43 16.19 -18.72
C LYS A 171 5.64 17.51 -17.99
N GLU A 172 6.07 18.56 -18.68
CA GLU A 172 6.19 19.92 -18.11
C GLU A 172 4.82 20.47 -17.69
N ALA A 173 3.78 20.26 -18.51
CA ALA A 173 2.41 20.64 -18.17
C ALA A 173 1.89 19.90 -16.94
N ALA A 174 2.15 18.59 -16.85
CA ALA A 174 1.80 17.79 -15.67
C ALA A 174 2.57 18.24 -14.41
N LEU A 175 3.86 18.58 -14.56
CA LEU A 175 4.71 19.01 -13.46
C LEU A 175 4.21 20.32 -12.82
N ALA A 176 3.64 21.24 -13.61
CA ALA A 176 3.13 22.52 -13.12
C ALA A 176 2.04 22.39 -12.05
N VAL A 177 1.24 21.31 -12.11
CA VAL A 177 0.15 21.01 -11.17
C VAL A 177 0.50 19.93 -10.15
N ALA A 178 1.54 19.13 -10.39
CA ALA A 178 1.97 18.09 -9.46
C ALA A 178 2.53 18.65 -8.14
N ARG A 179 2.42 17.86 -7.07
CA ARG A 179 2.91 18.18 -5.72
C ARG A 179 3.48 16.94 -5.05
N GLY A 180 4.48 17.13 -4.19
CA GLY A 180 5.09 16.05 -3.40
C GLY A 180 5.74 14.97 -4.27
N ILE A 181 5.43 13.70 -3.98
CA ILE A 181 6.05 12.54 -4.65
C ILE A 181 5.77 12.52 -6.17
N GLU A 182 4.59 12.99 -6.60
CA GLU A 182 4.26 13.06 -8.04
C GLU A 182 5.14 14.08 -8.78
N GLN A 183 5.50 15.18 -8.11
CA GLN A 183 6.45 16.15 -8.64
C GLN A 183 7.83 15.53 -8.80
N ASP A 184 8.33 14.85 -7.77
CA ASP A 184 9.64 14.17 -7.77
C ASP A 184 9.76 13.13 -8.88
N LEU A 185 8.67 12.39 -9.14
CA LEU A 185 8.59 11.43 -10.25
C LEU A 185 8.70 12.13 -11.61
N LEU A 186 7.90 13.18 -11.82
CA LEU A 186 7.87 13.90 -13.10
C LEU A 186 9.20 14.61 -13.39
N GLU A 187 9.85 15.17 -12.38
CA GLU A 187 11.19 15.75 -12.50
C GLU A 187 12.23 14.72 -12.94
N ALA A 188 12.17 13.51 -12.39
CA ALA A 188 13.04 12.41 -12.81
C ALA A 188 12.73 11.94 -14.24
N HIS A 189 11.45 11.88 -14.63
CA HIS A 189 11.11 11.54 -16.02
C HIS A 189 11.64 12.57 -17.01
N LEU A 190 11.50 13.87 -16.70
CA LEU A 190 12.04 14.94 -17.53
C LEU A 190 13.56 14.88 -17.64
N LEU A 191 14.24 14.42 -16.59
CA LEU A 191 15.67 14.22 -16.63
C LEU A 191 16.08 13.23 -17.72
N PHE A 192 15.40 12.09 -17.82
CA PHE A 192 15.66 11.09 -18.86
C PHE A 192 15.25 11.57 -20.27
N ILE A 193 14.09 12.23 -20.39
CA ILE A 193 13.59 12.74 -21.68
C ILE A 193 14.52 13.81 -22.26
N THR A 194 15.17 14.61 -21.40
CA THR A 194 16.08 15.69 -21.82
C THR A 194 17.55 15.27 -21.85
N ASP A 195 17.88 14.04 -21.46
CA ASP A 195 19.26 13.57 -21.39
C ASP A 195 19.88 13.40 -22.79
N SER A 196 20.99 14.08 -23.02
CA SER A 196 21.68 14.03 -24.32
C SER A 196 22.23 12.65 -24.62
N ALA A 197 22.76 11.92 -23.64
CA ALA A 197 23.34 10.60 -23.89
C ALA A 197 22.26 9.58 -24.27
N PHE A 198 21.06 9.68 -23.69
CA PHE A 198 19.94 8.85 -24.12
C PHE A 198 19.55 9.12 -25.57
N ARG A 199 19.36 10.40 -25.93
CA ARG A 199 19.05 10.81 -27.30
C ARG A 199 20.12 10.37 -28.29
N ASP A 200 21.39 10.60 -27.97
CA ASP A 200 22.52 10.30 -28.86
C ASP A 200 22.69 8.79 -29.04
N SER A 201 22.41 7.98 -28.01
CA SER A 201 22.34 6.52 -28.12
C SER A 201 21.25 6.06 -29.09
N ILE A 202 20.05 6.64 -29.03
CA ILE A 202 18.97 6.32 -29.98
C ILE A 202 19.40 6.68 -31.40
N ILE A 203 19.98 7.87 -31.60
CA ILE A 203 20.46 8.32 -32.92
C ILE A 203 21.51 7.35 -33.48
N SER A 204 22.43 6.86 -32.65
CA SER A 204 23.42 5.87 -33.07
C SER A 204 22.79 4.57 -33.59
N TYR A 205 21.71 4.09 -32.94
CA TYR A 205 20.97 2.93 -33.45
C TYR A 205 20.20 3.22 -34.73
N LEU A 206 19.67 4.43 -34.90
CA LEU A 206 19.06 4.87 -36.17
C LEU A 206 20.09 4.91 -37.30
N ASP A 207 21.31 5.37 -37.02
CA ASP A 207 22.43 5.36 -37.98
C ASP A 207 22.78 3.92 -38.40
N ALA A 208 22.64 2.97 -37.48
CA ALA A 208 22.78 1.53 -37.71
C ALA A 208 21.57 0.86 -38.41
N GLN A 209 20.69 1.64 -39.05
CA GLN A 209 19.52 1.19 -39.82
C GLN A 209 18.41 0.51 -38.99
N MET A 210 18.35 0.77 -37.68
CA MET A 210 17.16 0.43 -36.89
C MET A 210 16.05 1.46 -37.11
N ASN A 211 14.79 1.03 -37.00
CA ASN A 211 13.65 1.95 -36.91
C ASN A 211 13.58 2.59 -35.51
N ALA A 212 12.83 3.70 -35.38
CA ALA A 212 12.71 4.42 -34.11
C ALA A 212 12.23 3.53 -32.96
N TRP A 213 11.28 2.62 -33.22
CA TRP A 213 10.78 1.67 -32.22
C TRP A 213 11.90 0.85 -31.58
N SER A 214 12.67 0.15 -32.41
CA SER A 214 13.75 -0.74 -31.96
C SER A 214 14.91 0.05 -31.35
N ALA A 215 15.24 1.20 -31.92
CA ALA A 215 16.29 2.09 -31.42
C ALA A 215 15.98 2.61 -30.01
N ILE A 216 14.73 3.05 -29.76
CA ILE A 216 14.29 3.54 -28.44
C ILE A 216 14.40 2.44 -27.38
N ILE A 217 13.88 1.24 -27.68
CA ILE A 217 13.89 0.14 -26.71
C ILE A 217 15.32 -0.33 -26.44
N THR A 218 16.15 -0.44 -27.48
CA THR A 218 17.54 -0.90 -27.32
C THR A 218 18.37 0.09 -26.49
N ALA A 219 18.21 1.40 -26.75
CA ALA A 219 18.82 2.42 -25.92
C ALA A 219 18.33 2.35 -24.47
N ALA A 220 17.00 2.24 -24.26
CA ALA A 220 16.41 2.15 -22.93
C ALA A 220 16.92 0.93 -22.15
N MET A 221 17.00 -0.25 -22.78
CA MET A 221 17.57 -1.47 -22.19
C MET A 221 19.03 -1.29 -21.78
N GLY A 222 19.83 -0.60 -22.60
CA GLY A 222 21.23 -0.31 -22.28
C GLY A 222 21.37 0.52 -21.00
N PHE A 223 20.58 1.58 -20.87
CA PHE A 223 20.59 2.41 -19.65
C PHE A 223 19.96 1.69 -18.45
N SER A 224 18.89 0.92 -18.63
CA SER A 224 18.32 0.07 -17.58
C SER A 224 19.36 -0.91 -17.01
N ALA A 225 20.15 -1.55 -17.86
CA ALA A 225 21.21 -2.45 -17.43
C ALA A 225 22.35 -1.75 -16.65
N ILE A 226 22.52 -0.44 -16.82
CA ILE A 226 23.44 0.37 -16.00
C ILE A 226 22.79 0.65 -14.63
N LEU A 227 21.53 1.08 -14.62
CA LEU A 227 20.78 1.39 -13.40
C LEU A 227 20.65 0.17 -12.47
N GLU A 228 20.38 -1.01 -13.04
CA GLU A 228 20.28 -2.29 -12.32
C GLU A 228 21.58 -2.70 -11.61
N ARG A 229 22.75 -2.28 -12.12
CA ARG A 229 24.06 -2.63 -11.56
C ARG A 229 24.47 -1.73 -10.39
N SER A 230 23.79 -0.61 -10.18
CA SER A 230 24.11 0.29 -9.08
C SER A 230 23.91 -0.42 -7.74
N SER A 231 24.75 -0.13 -6.75
CA SER A 231 24.53 -0.62 -5.38
C SER A 231 23.41 0.10 -4.64
N SER A 232 22.87 1.19 -5.19
CA SER A 232 21.74 1.93 -4.61
C SER A 232 20.41 1.34 -5.07
N HIS A 233 19.62 0.81 -4.14
CA HIS A 233 18.27 0.30 -4.41
C HIS A 233 17.35 1.38 -5.01
N TYR A 234 17.52 2.65 -4.60
CA TYR A 234 16.79 3.78 -5.17
C TYR A 234 17.06 3.98 -6.67
N ILE A 235 18.31 3.75 -7.11
CA ILE A 235 18.70 3.87 -8.52
C ILE A 235 18.19 2.67 -9.32
N GLN A 236 18.29 1.46 -8.77
CA GLN A 236 17.77 0.24 -9.40
C GLN A 236 16.28 0.36 -9.73
N GLU A 237 15.49 1.00 -8.88
CA GLU A 237 14.06 1.25 -9.08
C GLU A 237 13.74 2.16 -10.27
N ARG A 238 14.68 3.01 -10.70
CA ARG A 238 14.51 3.88 -11.89
C ARG A 238 14.50 3.09 -13.20
N THR A 239 14.83 1.80 -13.17
CA THR A 239 14.68 0.92 -14.34
C THR A 239 13.25 0.87 -14.84
N LEU A 240 12.26 0.86 -13.93
CA LEU A 240 10.84 0.90 -14.31
C LEU A 240 10.43 2.25 -14.90
N ASP A 241 11.04 3.35 -14.46
CA ASP A 241 10.80 4.67 -15.02
C ASP A 241 11.33 4.76 -16.46
N MET A 242 12.48 4.13 -16.72
CA MET A 242 13.04 4.06 -18.07
C MET A 242 12.13 3.28 -19.03
N LEU A 243 11.57 2.16 -18.57
CA LEU A 243 10.55 1.41 -19.29
C LEU A 243 9.29 2.24 -19.52
N ASP A 244 8.85 3.01 -18.52
CA ASP A 244 7.68 3.87 -18.60
C ASP A 244 7.86 4.97 -19.66
N ILE A 245 9.02 5.63 -19.68
CA ILE A 245 9.37 6.66 -20.67
C ILE A 245 9.47 6.07 -22.06
N ALA A 246 10.14 4.92 -22.22
CA ALA A 246 10.23 4.25 -23.51
C ALA A 246 8.82 3.93 -24.04
N THR A 247 7.96 3.36 -23.19
CA THR A 247 6.57 3.04 -23.54
C THR A 247 5.78 4.29 -23.95
N GLN A 248 5.88 5.37 -23.18
CA GLN A 248 5.20 6.63 -23.49
C GLN A 248 5.71 7.29 -24.77
N LEU A 249 7.02 7.23 -25.03
CA LEU A 249 7.62 7.75 -26.26
C LEU A 249 7.15 6.96 -27.49
N LEU A 250 7.03 5.63 -27.36
CA LEU A 250 6.45 4.79 -28.43
C LEU A 250 4.99 5.14 -28.69
N VAL A 251 4.19 5.37 -27.64
CA VAL A 251 2.80 5.83 -27.79
C VAL A 251 2.74 7.20 -28.48
N GLU A 252 3.63 8.13 -28.14
CA GLU A 252 3.66 9.46 -28.75
C GLU A 252 4.02 9.40 -30.25
N ILE A 253 4.98 8.54 -30.62
CA ILE A 253 5.45 8.43 -32.02
C ILE A 253 4.48 7.63 -32.90
N TYR A 254 3.93 6.52 -32.38
CA TYR A 254 3.16 5.55 -33.18
C TYR A 254 1.64 5.62 -32.91
N GLY A 255 1.21 6.29 -31.85
CA GLY A 255 -0.19 6.44 -31.48
C GLY A 255 -0.92 5.10 -31.40
N ALA A 256 -2.08 5.01 -32.06
CA ALA A 256 -2.89 3.80 -32.14
C ALA A 256 -2.18 2.62 -32.84
N GLN A 257 -1.14 2.87 -33.66
CA GLN A 257 -0.38 1.82 -34.35
C GLN A 257 0.61 1.10 -33.41
N SER A 258 0.84 1.63 -32.20
CA SER A 258 1.73 0.99 -31.23
C SER A 258 1.23 -0.36 -30.74
N GLY A 259 -0.08 -0.65 -30.84
CA GLY A 259 -0.66 -1.90 -30.33
C GLY A 259 -0.44 -2.12 -28.83
N LEU A 260 -0.03 -1.07 -28.10
CA LEU A 260 0.13 -1.10 -26.66
C LEU A 260 -1.27 -1.07 -26.03
N PRO A 261 -1.54 -1.91 -25.01
CA PRO A 261 -2.84 -1.92 -24.37
C PRO A 261 -3.16 -0.52 -23.83
N PRO A 262 -4.39 -0.01 -24.05
CA PRO A 262 -4.80 1.24 -23.44
C PRO A 262 -4.67 1.14 -21.92
N ALA A 263 -4.51 2.28 -21.26
CA ALA A 263 -4.55 2.34 -19.80
C ALA A 263 -5.79 1.58 -19.29
N LEU A 264 -5.60 0.74 -18.27
CA LEU A 264 -6.67 -0.06 -17.72
C LEU A 264 -7.80 0.85 -17.22
N SER A 265 -8.92 0.88 -17.94
CA SER A 265 -10.13 1.53 -17.43
C SER A 265 -10.73 0.67 -16.33
N LEU A 266 -10.89 1.27 -15.16
CA LEU A 266 -11.66 0.69 -14.07
C LEU A 266 -13.04 1.34 -14.12
N ASP A 267 -14.07 0.57 -14.47
CA ASP A 267 -15.46 1.03 -14.55
C ASP A 267 -16.26 0.70 -13.28
N GLU A 268 -15.72 -0.18 -12.44
CA GLU A 268 -16.25 -0.58 -11.14
C GLU A 268 -15.10 -0.69 -10.12
N PRO A 269 -15.35 -0.57 -8.81
CA PRO A 269 -14.34 -0.81 -7.78
C PRO A 269 -13.62 -2.15 -7.97
N ALA A 270 -12.29 -2.12 -8.03
CA ALA A 270 -11.46 -3.28 -8.36
C ALA A 270 -10.19 -3.35 -7.50
N LEU A 271 -9.75 -4.58 -7.22
CA LEU A 271 -8.39 -4.86 -6.75
C LEU A 271 -7.49 -5.04 -7.96
N VAL A 272 -6.52 -4.15 -8.16
CA VAL A 272 -5.56 -4.29 -9.25
C VAL A 272 -4.43 -5.21 -8.80
N ILE A 273 -4.20 -6.26 -9.57
CA ILE A 273 -3.12 -7.22 -9.33
C ILE A 273 -2.15 -7.10 -10.49
N ALA A 274 -0.91 -6.71 -10.21
CA ALA A 274 0.11 -6.51 -11.24
C ALA A 274 1.43 -7.13 -10.83
N ASP A 275 2.13 -7.76 -11.78
CA ASP A 275 3.48 -8.28 -11.55
C ASP A 275 4.48 -7.14 -11.38
N SER A 276 4.39 -6.16 -12.29
CA SER A 276 4.98 -4.85 -12.19
C SER A 276 3.99 -3.78 -12.67
N LEU A 277 4.08 -2.57 -12.13
CA LEU A 277 3.24 -1.44 -12.53
C LEU A 277 4.13 -0.21 -12.61
N THR A 278 4.24 0.38 -13.80
CA THR A 278 5.00 1.63 -13.96
C THR A 278 4.26 2.79 -13.29
N PRO A 279 4.96 3.86 -12.87
CA PRO A 279 4.30 5.02 -12.28
C PRO A 279 3.27 5.66 -13.23
N GLY A 280 3.56 5.74 -14.53
CA GLY A 280 2.61 6.21 -15.54
C GLY A 280 1.34 5.35 -15.63
N GLN A 281 1.48 4.02 -15.58
CA GLN A 281 0.33 3.11 -15.54
C GLN A 281 -0.51 3.31 -14.28
N PHE A 282 0.13 3.46 -13.12
CA PHE A 282 -0.57 3.71 -11.85
C PHE A 282 -1.34 5.04 -11.88
N LEU A 283 -0.71 6.12 -12.37
CA LEU A 283 -1.34 7.44 -12.46
C LEU A 283 -2.51 7.46 -13.46
N ALA A 284 -2.50 6.61 -14.47
CA ALA A 284 -3.57 6.48 -15.44
C ALA A 284 -4.79 5.70 -14.91
N LEU A 285 -4.68 4.98 -13.79
CA LEU A 285 -5.81 4.27 -13.19
C LEU A 285 -6.84 5.26 -12.63
N ASN A 286 -8.13 4.94 -12.81
CA ASN A 286 -9.20 5.70 -12.18
C ASN A 286 -9.17 5.48 -10.65
N LYS A 287 -8.67 6.49 -9.93
CA LYS A 287 -8.51 6.48 -8.47
C LYS A 287 -9.83 6.22 -7.71
N GLN A 288 -10.98 6.59 -8.28
CA GLN A 288 -12.28 6.35 -7.63
C GLN A 288 -12.64 4.86 -7.60
N HIS A 289 -12.14 4.09 -8.55
CA HIS A 289 -12.44 2.67 -8.73
C HIS A 289 -11.25 1.77 -8.35
N LEU A 290 -10.09 2.33 -8.02
CA LEU A 290 -8.97 1.57 -7.47
C LEU A 290 -9.20 1.30 -5.98
N ALA A 291 -9.80 0.15 -5.65
CA ALA A 291 -10.10 -0.22 -4.28
C ALA A 291 -8.85 -0.64 -3.50
N GLY A 292 -7.87 -1.26 -4.17
CA GLY A 292 -6.63 -1.73 -3.58
C GLY A 292 -5.65 -2.23 -4.62
N LEU A 293 -4.38 -2.36 -4.24
CA LEU A 293 -3.28 -2.73 -5.13
C LEU A 293 -2.49 -3.92 -4.57
N ILE A 294 -2.18 -4.89 -5.43
CA ILE A 294 -1.38 -6.07 -5.12
C ILE A 294 -0.25 -6.17 -6.14
N LEU A 295 0.99 -6.25 -5.66
CA LEU A 295 2.20 -6.29 -6.50
C LEU A 295 2.99 -7.59 -6.27
N SER A 296 3.50 -8.20 -7.35
CA SER A 296 4.26 -9.47 -7.23
C SER A 296 5.66 -9.31 -6.67
N SER A 297 6.35 -8.28 -7.14
CA SER A 297 7.69 -7.93 -6.72
C SER A 297 7.82 -6.42 -6.77
N THR A 298 7.90 -5.81 -5.59
CA THR A 298 8.37 -4.42 -5.50
C THR A 298 9.18 -4.35 -4.24
N GLY A 299 10.45 -3.95 -4.36
CA GLY A 299 11.16 -3.45 -3.20
C GLY A 299 10.31 -2.38 -2.52
N LYS A 300 10.35 -2.33 -1.18
CA LYS A 300 9.48 -1.49 -0.34
C LYS A 300 9.52 0.01 -0.70
N THR A 301 10.49 0.42 -1.52
CA THR A 301 10.76 1.78 -2.00
C THR A 301 10.20 2.08 -3.39
N SER A 302 9.54 1.13 -4.07
CA SER A 302 9.04 1.33 -5.43
C SER A 302 8.19 2.59 -5.50
N HIS A 303 8.46 3.46 -6.48
CA HIS A 303 7.73 4.73 -6.63
C HIS A 303 6.21 4.51 -6.70
N THR A 304 5.77 3.42 -7.34
CA THR A 304 4.36 3.01 -7.38
C THR A 304 3.82 2.65 -5.99
N ALA A 305 4.61 1.94 -5.17
CA ALA A 305 4.26 1.61 -3.79
C ALA A 305 4.17 2.87 -2.90
N ILE A 306 5.11 3.80 -3.06
CA ILE A 306 5.11 5.09 -2.36
C ILE A 306 3.88 5.93 -2.75
N LEU A 307 3.56 6.01 -4.05
CA LEU A 307 2.38 6.73 -4.56
C LEU A 307 1.06 6.14 -4.03
N ALA A 308 0.96 4.81 -3.97
CA ALA A 308 -0.22 4.14 -3.42
C ALA A 308 -0.38 4.43 -1.91
N ARG A 309 0.74 4.43 -1.16
CA ARG A 309 0.76 4.80 0.27
C ARG A 309 0.36 6.25 0.49
N SER A 310 0.90 7.19 -0.28
CA SER A 310 0.56 8.62 -0.12
C SER A 310 -0.91 8.92 -0.44
N GLN A 311 -1.55 8.06 -1.25
CA GLN A 311 -2.97 8.15 -1.59
C GLN A 311 -3.88 7.34 -0.65
N GLY A 312 -3.32 6.67 0.37
CA GLY A 312 -4.07 5.88 1.33
C GLY A 312 -4.76 4.65 0.74
N ILE A 313 -4.29 4.17 -0.41
CA ILE A 313 -4.84 2.99 -1.10
C ILE A 313 -4.28 1.74 -0.41
N PRO A 314 -5.11 0.81 0.08
CA PRO A 314 -4.63 -0.45 0.65
C PRO A 314 -3.73 -1.18 -0.34
N THR A 315 -2.50 -1.52 0.08
CA THR A 315 -1.48 -2.04 -0.84
C THR A 315 -0.59 -3.10 -0.19
N LEU A 316 -0.46 -4.24 -0.87
CA LEU A 316 0.49 -5.31 -0.54
C LEU A 316 1.48 -5.57 -1.66
N ALA A 317 2.71 -5.91 -1.28
CA ALA A 317 3.80 -6.29 -2.16
C ALA A 317 4.31 -7.70 -1.84
N ASP A 318 5.20 -8.22 -2.68
CA ASP A 318 5.90 -9.50 -2.52
C ASP A 318 4.94 -10.71 -2.41
N ILE A 319 3.82 -10.65 -3.14
CA ILE A 319 2.87 -11.76 -3.23
C ILE A 319 3.12 -12.52 -4.54
N ASN A 320 3.61 -13.75 -4.44
CA ASN A 320 3.70 -14.61 -5.62
C ASN A 320 2.32 -15.16 -6.00
N PHE A 321 1.78 -14.66 -7.11
CA PHE A 321 0.52 -15.14 -7.69
C PHE A 321 0.68 -15.91 -9.00
N ALA A 322 1.91 -16.24 -9.41
CA ALA A 322 2.15 -17.06 -10.61
C ALA A 322 1.58 -18.48 -10.48
N THR A 323 1.36 -18.93 -9.24
CA THR A 323 0.91 -20.29 -8.92
C THR A 323 -0.61 -20.43 -8.83
N GLN A 324 -1.40 -19.35 -8.93
CA GLN A 324 -2.85 -19.42 -8.73
C GLN A 324 -3.61 -18.46 -9.66
N PRO A 325 -4.45 -18.96 -10.58
CA PRO A 325 -5.29 -18.09 -11.39
C PRO A 325 -6.39 -17.45 -10.53
N PHE A 326 -6.54 -16.13 -10.64
CA PHE A 326 -7.64 -15.41 -10.00
C PHE A 326 -8.89 -15.44 -10.86
N SER A 327 -10.04 -15.75 -10.25
CA SER A 327 -11.33 -15.68 -10.94
C SER A 327 -11.77 -14.22 -11.06
N PRO A 328 -11.98 -13.67 -12.27
CA PRO A 328 -12.33 -12.26 -12.47
C PRO A 328 -13.72 -11.89 -11.95
N ARG A 329 -14.56 -12.88 -11.63
CA ARG A 329 -15.93 -12.67 -11.14
C ARG A 329 -16.06 -12.73 -9.62
N GLN A 330 -15.06 -13.28 -8.94
CA GLN A 330 -15.13 -13.52 -7.51
C GLN A 330 -14.57 -12.34 -6.73
N GLU A 331 -15.26 -11.91 -5.68
CA GLU A 331 -14.73 -10.91 -4.75
C GLU A 331 -13.53 -11.48 -3.98
N MET A 332 -12.52 -10.64 -3.82
CA MET A 332 -11.34 -10.88 -3.01
C MET A 332 -11.27 -9.82 -1.92
N VAL A 333 -10.57 -10.15 -0.84
CA VAL A 333 -10.32 -9.21 0.26
C VAL A 333 -8.83 -8.94 0.36
N LEU A 334 -8.48 -7.66 0.34
CA LEU A 334 -7.16 -7.16 0.66
C LEU A 334 -7.20 -6.55 2.07
N ASP A 335 -6.47 -7.15 2.99
CA ASP A 335 -6.26 -6.63 4.34
C ASP A 335 -4.82 -6.11 4.44
N GLY A 336 -4.66 -4.82 4.16
CA GLY A 336 -3.38 -4.13 4.26
C GLY A 336 -2.88 -4.00 5.70
N ASP A 337 -3.76 -4.12 6.71
CA ASP A 337 -3.34 -4.01 8.11
C ASP A 337 -2.69 -5.30 8.60
N LEU A 338 -3.26 -6.45 8.24
CA LEU A 338 -2.72 -7.78 8.57
C LEU A 338 -1.72 -8.32 7.55
N GLY A 339 -1.58 -7.70 6.37
CA GLY A 339 -0.69 -8.22 5.33
C GLY A 339 -1.28 -9.40 4.55
N LEU A 340 -2.61 -9.50 4.45
CA LEU A 340 -3.31 -10.66 3.92
C LEU A 340 -4.07 -10.35 2.63
N LEU A 341 -4.01 -11.30 1.69
CA LEU A 341 -4.87 -11.34 0.52
C LEU A 341 -5.72 -12.60 0.56
N ILE A 342 -7.02 -12.45 0.78
CA ILE A 342 -7.97 -13.56 0.71
C ILE A 342 -8.39 -13.73 -0.74
N THR A 343 -7.94 -14.83 -1.34
CA THR A 343 -8.14 -15.13 -2.76
C THR A 343 -9.55 -15.63 -3.06
N ARG A 344 -10.25 -16.12 -2.03
CA ARG A 344 -11.59 -16.69 -2.15
C ARG A 344 -12.41 -16.33 -0.91
N ALA A 345 -13.18 -15.26 -0.99
CA ALA A 345 -14.08 -14.86 0.09
C ALA A 345 -15.46 -15.50 -0.13
N ASP A 346 -15.92 -16.27 0.85
CA ASP A 346 -17.31 -16.69 0.94
C ASP A 346 -18.15 -15.63 1.68
N ASP A 347 -19.47 -15.86 1.78
CA ASP A 347 -20.37 -14.90 2.40
C ASP A 347 -20.01 -14.61 3.87
N LYS A 348 -19.47 -15.58 4.61
CA LYS A 348 -19.09 -15.38 6.01
C LYS A 348 -17.85 -14.50 6.13
N ILE A 349 -16.84 -14.73 5.28
CA ILE A 349 -15.64 -13.89 5.21
C ILE A 349 -16.01 -12.47 4.76
N LEU A 350 -16.88 -12.33 3.76
CA LEU A 350 -17.35 -11.02 3.30
C LEU A 350 -18.11 -10.28 4.42
N ARG A 351 -18.97 -10.96 5.18
CA ARG A 351 -19.65 -10.38 6.35
C ARG A 351 -18.66 -9.93 7.43
N TYR A 352 -17.65 -10.76 7.74
CA TYR A 352 -16.58 -10.40 8.67
C TYR A 352 -15.88 -9.11 8.25
N TYR A 353 -15.42 -9.03 6.99
CA TYR A 353 -14.63 -7.90 6.53
C TYR A 353 -15.45 -6.62 6.28
N ARG A 354 -16.72 -6.75 5.88
CA ARG A 354 -17.64 -5.60 5.81
C ARG A 354 -17.86 -5.02 7.21
N HIS A 355 -18.11 -5.87 8.21
CA HIS A 355 -18.21 -5.43 9.59
C HIS A 355 -16.91 -4.77 10.09
N GLU A 356 -15.76 -5.38 9.83
CA GLU A 356 -14.45 -4.81 10.18
C GLU A 356 -14.25 -3.41 9.61
N LYS A 357 -14.58 -3.23 8.33
CA LYS A 357 -14.48 -1.93 7.65
C LYS A 357 -15.38 -0.89 8.31
N ASP A 358 -16.61 -1.25 8.65
CA ASP A 358 -17.57 -0.34 9.31
C ASP A 358 -17.09 0.06 10.72
N VAL A 359 -16.59 -0.90 11.50
CA VAL A 359 -16.07 -0.65 12.86
C VAL A 359 -14.84 0.26 12.80
N GLN A 360 -13.91 0.02 11.86
CA GLN A 360 -12.74 0.89 11.66
C GLN A 360 -13.15 2.32 11.27
N GLN A 361 -14.16 2.48 10.41
CA GLN A 361 -14.68 3.79 10.02
C GLN A 361 -15.30 4.52 11.21
N GLN A 362 -16.14 3.85 11.99
CA GLN A 362 -16.75 4.43 13.19
C GLN A 362 -15.70 4.86 14.21
N MET A 363 -14.65 4.06 14.41
CA MET A 363 -13.55 4.43 15.30
C MET A 363 -12.78 5.65 14.83
N ARG A 364 -12.51 5.78 13.52
CA ARG A 364 -11.86 6.97 12.96
C ARG A 364 -12.68 8.26 13.17
N LEU A 365 -14.00 8.15 13.23
CA LEU A 365 -14.91 9.29 13.47
C LEU A 365 -15.03 9.69 14.94
N LYS A 366 -14.67 8.80 15.89
CA LYS A 366 -14.74 9.12 17.32
C LYS A 366 -13.55 9.99 17.74
N ARG A 367 -13.84 11.07 18.49
CA ARG A 367 -12.80 11.94 19.06
C ARG A 367 -12.14 11.24 20.26
N PRO A 368 -10.84 11.48 20.51
CA PRO A 368 -10.20 11.06 21.77
C PRO A 368 -10.94 11.70 22.95
N SER A 369 -11.41 10.87 23.88
CA SER A 369 -12.03 11.30 25.12
C SER A 369 -11.14 10.93 26.30
N THR A 370 -11.15 11.76 27.35
CA THR A 370 -10.52 11.41 28.63
C THR A 370 -11.18 10.17 29.21
N ARG A 371 -10.37 9.20 29.65
CA ARG A 371 -10.86 7.95 30.24
C ARG A 371 -11.57 8.24 31.57
N THR A 372 -12.78 7.71 31.70
CA THR A 372 -13.56 7.68 32.94
C THR A 372 -14.02 6.25 33.16
N ASP A 373 -14.06 5.79 34.41
CA ASP A 373 -14.60 4.48 34.74
C ASP A 373 -16.06 4.40 34.29
N LYS A 374 -16.46 3.24 33.76
CA LYS A 374 -17.79 3.05 33.18
C LYS A 374 -18.57 1.97 33.93
N PRO A 375 -19.89 2.14 34.10
CA PRO A 375 -20.71 1.15 34.82
C PRO A 375 -20.78 -0.18 34.08
N LEU A 376 -21.13 -1.24 34.81
CA LEU A 376 -21.18 -2.63 34.33
C LEU A 376 -22.07 -2.82 33.10
N LEU A 377 -23.14 -2.03 32.97
CA LEU A 377 -24.02 -2.01 31.81
C LEU A 377 -24.34 -0.56 31.46
N THR A 378 -24.29 -0.23 30.17
CA THR A 378 -24.82 1.03 29.59
C THR A 378 -25.76 0.69 28.44
N PRO A 379 -26.68 1.58 28.04
CA PRO A 379 -27.60 1.32 26.94
C PRO A 379 -26.89 0.89 25.65
N ASP A 380 -25.74 1.49 25.33
CA ASP A 380 -24.92 1.13 24.15
C ASP A 380 -24.43 -0.33 24.13
N MET A 381 -24.42 -1.02 25.27
CA MET A 381 -23.99 -2.41 25.37
C MET A 381 -25.09 -3.40 25.01
N ILE A 382 -26.30 -2.91 24.71
CA ILE A 382 -27.43 -3.70 24.20
C ILE A 382 -27.50 -3.56 22.68
N LEU A 383 -27.02 -4.57 21.98
CA LEU A 383 -27.13 -4.73 20.53
C LEU A 383 -28.51 -5.31 20.20
N TRP A 384 -29.43 -4.44 19.77
CA TRP A 384 -30.80 -4.85 19.47
C TRP A 384 -30.96 -5.36 18.04
N GLY A 385 -31.50 -6.58 17.89
CA GLY A 385 -31.76 -7.17 16.56
C GLY A 385 -30.50 -7.37 15.73
N LEU A 386 -29.41 -7.80 16.38
CA LEU A 386 -28.12 -8.07 15.77
C LEU A 386 -28.27 -9.08 14.63
N ASP A 387 -27.93 -8.66 13.41
CA ASP A 387 -27.79 -9.55 12.26
C ASP A 387 -26.48 -10.34 12.40
N ALA A 388 -26.58 -11.65 12.65
CA ALA A 388 -25.44 -12.56 12.71
C ALA A 388 -25.87 -13.96 12.25
N CYS A 389 -25.00 -14.66 11.53
CA CYS A 389 -25.31 -15.98 10.96
C CYS A 389 -24.87 -17.13 11.86
N ASP A 390 -23.91 -16.91 12.76
CA ASP A 390 -23.41 -17.95 13.67
C ASP A 390 -22.81 -17.37 14.97
N LYS A 391 -22.47 -18.28 15.89
CA LYS A 391 -21.81 -17.98 17.17
C LYS A 391 -20.55 -17.11 16.99
N ASN A 392 -19.74 -17.39 15.97
CA ASN A 392 -18.49 -16.67 15.74
C ASN A 392 -18.75 -15.20 15.41
N GLU A 393 -19.71 -14.94 14.50
CA GLU A 393 -20.10 -13.58 14.14
C GLU A 393 -20.72 -12.82 15.32
N VAL A 394 -21.55 -13.48 16.15
CA VAL A 394 -22.11 -12.84 17.36
C VAL A 394 -21.01 -12.40 18.33
N ILE A 395 -20.07 -13.30 18.66
CA ILE A 395 -18.96 -12.97 19.57
C ILE A 395 -18.13 -11.81 19.01
N LYS A 396 -17.80 -11.86 17.71
CA LYS A 396 -17.02 -10.83 17.05
C LYS A 396 -17.68 -9.45 17.17
N LYS A 397 -18.95 -9.35 16.77
CA LYS A 397 -19.69 -8.08 16.79
C LYS A 397 -19.88 -7.52 18.20
N MET A 398 -20.13 -8.37 19.18
CA MET A 398 -20.22 -7.95 20.59
C MET A 398 -18.88 -7.40 21.10
N VAL A 399 -17.76 -8.07 20.79
CA VAL A 399 -16.41 -7.60 21.16
C VAL A 399 -16.03 -6.30 20.43
N ASP A 400 -16.39 -6.15 19.15
CA ASP A 400 -16.17 -4.89 18.43
C ASP A 400 -16.99 -3.74 19.03
N ASN A 401 -18.20 -4.01 19.52
CA ASN A 401 -18.99 -3.01 20.23
C ASN A 401 -18.31 -2.58 21.54
N LEU A 402 -17.72 -3.52 22.29
CA LEU A 402 -16.90 -3.20 23.46
C LEU A 402 -15.71 -2.31 23.08
N TRP A 403 -15.06 -2.59 21.95
CA TRP A 403 -13.97 -1.76 21.44
C TRP A 403 -14.47 -0.36 21.09
N LEU A 404 -15.53 -0.25 20.28
CA LEU A 404 -16.15 1.03 19.87
C LEU A 404 -16.48 1.92 21.06
N HIS A 405 -16.94 1.35 22.16
CA HIS A 405 -17.28 2.08 23.38
C HIS A 405 -16.13 2.14 24.39
N GLN A 406 -14.88 1.90 23.94
CA GLN A 406 -13.65 2.00 24.72
C GLN A 406 -13.71 1.21 26.04
N ARG A 407 -14.29 0.01 26.00
CA ARG A 407 -14.29 -0.97 27.11
C ARG A 407 -13.09 -1.92 27.03
N THR A 408 -12.55 -2.10 25.83
CA THR A 408 -11.31 -2.83 25.52
C THR A 408 -10.47 -1.98 24.58
N ASP A 409 -9.16 -2.11 24.65
CA ASP A 409 -8.19 -1.58 23.68
C ASP A 409 -7.58 -2.68 22.79
N CYS A 410 -7.75 -3.95 23.17
CA CYS A 410 -7.20 -5.12 22.48
C CYS A 410 -8.28 -6.17 22.18
N ARG A 411 -9.15 -5.87 21.20
CA ARG A 411 -10.28 -6.72 20.81
C ARG A 411 -9.92 -8.15 20.40
N ASP A 412 -8.77 -8.35 19.74
CA ASP A 412 -8.35 -9.67 19.27
C ASP A 412 -7.99 -10.60 20.44
N LYS A 413 -7.30 -10.05 21.44
CA LYS A 413 -6.99 -10.75 22.69
C LYS A 413 -8.26 -11.09 23.47
N LEU A 414 -9.20 -10.15 23.56
CA LEU A 414 -10.49 -10.39 24.23
C LEU A 414 -11.30 -11.50 23.53
N CYS A 415 -11.38 -11.46 22.21
CA CYS A 415 -11.98 -12.54 21.42
C CYS A 415 -11.32 -13.89 21.73
N GLN A 416 -9.99 -13.94 21.77
CA GLN A 416 -9.24 -15.15 22.09
C GLN A 416 -9.56 -15.69 23.49
N ASP A 417 -9.67 -14.81 24.49
CA ASP A 417 -9.96 -15.21 25.88
C ASP A 417 -11.39 -15.76 26.03
N ILE A 418 -12.37 -15.14 25.36
CA ILE A 418 -13.75 -15.65 25.30
C ILE A 418 -13.79 -17.02 24.64
N TRP A 419 -13.13 -17.16 23.48
CA TRP A 419 -13.05 -18.45 22.78
C TRP A 419 -12.37 -19.53 23.63
N SER A 420 -11.31 -19.20 24.36
CA SER A 420 -10.61 -20.15 25.22
C SER A 420 -11.50 -20.73 26.32
N ARG A 421 -12.56 -20.00 26.72
CA ARG A 421 -13.60 -20.48 27.64
C ARG A 421 -14.73 -21.22 26.94
N GLU A 422 -15.10 -20.77 25.75
CA GLU A 422 -16.26 -21.29 25.00
C GLU A 422 -15.98 -22.55 24.18
N VAL A 423 -14.72 -22.88 23.87
CA VAL A 423 -14.35 -24.13 23.16
C VAL A 423 -14.61 -25.37 24.01
N PRO A 424 -14.13 -25.46 25.27
CA PRO A 424 -14.30 -26.68 26.06
C PRO A 424 -15.76 -26.93 26.46
N PHE A 425 -16.49 -25.86 26.81
CA PHE A 425 -17.88 -25.93 27.27
C PHE A 425 -18.66 -24.68 26.81
N PRO A 426 -19.48 -24.78 25.75
CA PRO A 426 -20.35 -23.67 25.36
C PRO A 426 -21.32 -23.30 26.48
N THR A 427 -21.36 -22.03 26.88
CA THR A 427 -22.19 -21.61 28.01
C THR A 427 -23.62 -21.32 27.55
N VAL A 428 -24.50 -22.32 27.66
CA VAL A 428 -25.93 -22.22 27.35
C VAL A 428 -26.74 -22.42 28.63
N VAL A 429 -27.73 -21.55 28.86
CA VAL A 429 -28.56 -21.58 30.09
C VAL A 429 -29.96 -22.16 29.83
N GLY A 430 -30.30 -22.41 28.56
CA GLY A 430 -31.62 -22.89 28.14
C GLY A 430 -32.51 -21.73 27.70
N SER A 431 -33.75 -22.03 27.29
CA SER A 431 -34.76 -21.03 26.90
C SER A 431 -34.31 -20.01 25.84
N GLY A 432 -33.33 -20.34 25.00
CA GLY A 432 -32.82 -19.45 23.95
C GLY A 432 -31.71 -18.47 24.38
N PHE A 433 -31.09 -18.65 25.55
CA PHE A 433 -30.02 -17.77 26.05
C PHE A 433 -28.63 -18.42 26.06
N ALA A 434 -27.60 -17.64 25.76
CA ALA A 434 -26.19 -17.98 25.95
C ALA A 434 -25.44 -16.94 26.81
N ILE A 435 -24.41 -17.39 27.54
CA ILE A 435 -23.59 -16.54 28.41
C ILE A 435 -22.08 -16.73 28.15
N PRO A 436 -21.56 -16.33 26.98
CA PRO A 436 -20.11 -16.30 26.78
C PRO A 436 -19.47 -15.38 27.83
N HIS A 437 -18.39 -15.83 28.45
CA HIS A 437 -17.74 -15.05 29.49
C HIS A 437 -16.22 -15.21 29.49
N ALA A 438 -15.53 -14.15 29.91
CA ALA A 438 -14.09 -14.16 30.07
C ALA A 438 -13.65 -13.20 31.18
N ARG A 439 -12.59 -13.59 31.89
CA ARG A 439 -11.74 -12.68 32.66
C ARG A 439 -10.49 -12.39 31.82
N SER A 440 -10.26 -11.13 31.50
CA SER A 440 -9.22 -10.72 30.54
C SER A 440 -8.52 -9.45 31.00
N ASP A 441 -7.21 -9.36 30.74
CA ASP A 441 -6.41 -8.16 30.89
C ASP A 441 -6.67 -7.14 29.78
N ALA A 442 -7.24 -7.58 28.64
CA ALA A 442 -7.67 -6.72 27.55
C ALA A 442 -8.94 -5.91 27.85
N ILE A 443 -9.59 -6.12 29.00
CA ILE A 443 -10.78 -5.38 29.41
C ILE A 443 -10.43 -4.29 30.43
N LEU A 444 -10.80 -3.07 30.06
CA LEU A 444 -10.59 -1.85 30.82
C LEU A 444 -11.66 -1.68 31.90
N ASP A 445 -12.92 -1.93 31.54
CA ASP A 445 -14.08 -1.83 32.44
C ASP A 445 -14.89 -3.14 32.35
N SER A 446 -15.09 -3.81 33.48
CA SER A 446 -15.97 -4.99 33.55
C SER A 446 -17.34 -4.64 32.96
N THR A 447 -17.85 -5.48 32.05
CA THR A 447 -19.02 -5.16 31.23
C THR A 447 -19.92 -6.38 31.02
N ILE A 448 -21.22 -6.18 31.20
CA ILE A 448 -22.30 -7.01 30.64
C ILE A 448 -22.68 -6.39 29.30
N SER A 449 -22.53 -7.15 28.21
CA SER A 449 -23.06 -6.80 26.90
C SER A 449 -24.17 -7.78 26.52
N VAL A 450 -25.24 -7.27 25.92
CA VAL A 450 -26.41 -8.06 25.56
C VAL A 450 -26.63 -7.93 24.05
N ALA A 451 -26.94 -9.03 23.38
CA ALA A 451 -27.36 -9.02 22.00
C ALA A 451 -28.68 -9.78 21.86
N THR A 452 -29.72 -9.13 21.32
CA THR A 452 -30.89 -9.84 20.79
C THR A 452 -30.65 -10.07 19.30
N LEU A 453 -30.93 -11.25 18.79
CA LEU A 453 -30.57 -11.64 17.42
C LEU A 453 -31.77 -11.52 16.48
N HIS A 454 -31.52 -11.09 15.25
CA HIS A 454 -32.57 -11.05 14.22
C HIS A 454 -33.06 -12.45 13.84
N GLN A 455 -32.15 -13.42 13.83
CA GLN A 455 -32.41 -14.83 13.64
C GLN A 455 -31.67 -15.63 14.72
N PRO A 456 -32.28 -16.68 15.29
CA PRO A 456 -31.58 -17.52 16.24
C PRO A 456 -30.36 -18.22 15.61
N VAL A 457 -29.28 -18.36 16.38
CA VAL A 457 -28.06 -19.07 15.98
C VAL A 457 -27.85 -20.32 16.80
N VAL A 458 -27.14 -21.31 16.25
CA VAL A 458 -26.77 -22.51 16.99
C VAL A 458 -25.59 -22.22 17.91
N TRP A 459 -25.76 -22.48 19.20
CA TRP A 459 -24.74 -22.33 20.24
C TRP A 459 -24.63 -23.63 21.04
N GLY A 460 -23.54 -24.37 20.87
CA GLY A 460 -23.38 -25.65 21.57
C GLY A 460 -24.50 -26.67 21.31
N GLY A 461 -25.12 -26.63 20.13
CA GLY A 461 -26.24 -27.51 19.75
C GLY A 461 -27.63 -26.97 20.13
N VAL A 462 -27.73 -25.81 20.79
CA VAL A 462 -28.99 -25.19 21.19
C VAL A 462 -29.27 -23.95 20.34
N SER A 463 -30.52 -23.72 19.97
CA SER A 463 -30.95 -22.49 19.29
C SER A 463 -31.02 -21.33 20.28
N VAL A 464 -30.28 -20.26 20.01
CA VAL A 464 -30.12 -19.08 20.87
C VAL A 464 -30.55 -17.83 20.12
N ASP A 465 -31.45 -17.05 20.72
CA ASP A 465 -31.96 -15.78 20.18
C ASP A 465 -31.45 -14.56 20.96
N THR A 466 -30.89 -14.78 22.16
CA THR A 466 -30.40 -13.71 23.03
C THR A 466 -29.09 -14.11 23.71
N VAL A 467 -28.08 -13.25 23.69
CA VAL A 467 -26.74 -13.53 24.23
C VAL A 467 -26.40 -12.47 25.28
N PHE A 468 -26.01 -12.93 26.47
CA PHE A 468 -25.50 -12.08 27.55
C PHE A 468 -24.00 -12.34 27.73
N MET A 469 -23.15 -11.52 27.12
CA MET A 469 -21.71 -11.62 27.26
C MET A 469 -21.23 -10.95 28.55
N LEU A 470 -20.51 -11.69 29.39
CA LEU A 470 -19.90 -11.15 30.61
C LEU A 470 -18.38 -11.06 30.46
N THR A 471 -17.85 -9.85 30.48
CA THR A 471 -16.40 -9.61 30.41
C THR A 471 -15.93 -8.92 31.69
N ILE A 472 -14.93 -9.49 32.35
CA ILE A 472 -14.44 -8.99 33.65
C ILE A 472 -12.96 -8.61 33.52
N SER A 473 -12.61 -7.42 33.99
CA SER A 473 -11.22 -6.96 34.03
C SER A 473 -10.39 -7.84 34.98
N GLN A 474 -9.13 -8.14 34.63
CA GLN A 474 -8.24 -8.81 35.57
C GLN A 474 -7.96 -8.01 36.84
N ALA A 475 -8.01 -6.67 36.76
CA ALA A 475 -7.84 -5.77 37.90
C ALA A 475 -9.01 -5.82 38.91
N ALA A 476 -10.15 -6.41 38.52
CA ALA A 476 -11.27 -6.67 39.41
C ALA A 476 -10.90 -7.69 40.50
N ALA A 477 -11.54 -7.60 41.66
CA ALA A 477 -11.27 -8.51 42.76
C ALA A 477 -11.57 -9.96 42.35
N GLU A 478 -10.77 -10.94 42.81
CA GLU A 478 -10.85 -12.35 42.38
C GLU A 478 -12.27 -12.94 42.48
N ASN A 479 -13.05 -12.52 43.47
CA ASN A 479 -14.40 -13.02 43.73
C ASN A 479 -15.50 -12.30 42.91
N GLU A 480 -15.22 -11.16 42.27
CA GLU A 480 -16.23 -10.42 41.50
C GLU A 480 -16.69 -11.18 40.25
N HIS A 481 -15.77 -11.86 39.55
CA HIS A 481 -16.12 -12.65 38.36
C HIS A 481 -17.15 -13.73 38.68
N MET A 482 -16.95 -14.50 39.75
CA MET A 482 -17.90 -15.53 40.18
C MET A 482 -19.21 -14.95 40.73
N LYS A 483 -19.15 -13.80 41.41
CA LYS A 483 -20.34 -13.10 41.88
C LYS A 483 -21.21 -12.66 40.70
N TYR A 484 -20.66 -11.94 39.72
CA TYR A 484 -21.44 -11.47 38.57
C TYR A 484 -21.94 -12.61 37.69
N PHE A 485 -21.11 -13.63 37.44
CA PHE A 485 -21.53 -14.79 36.67
C PHE A 485 -22.69 -15.54 37.35
N SER A 486 -22.58 -15.82 38.66
CA SER A 486 -23.63 -16.53 39.39
C SER A 486 -24.93 -15.73 39.49
N THR A 487 -24.86 -14.40 39.65
CA THR A 487 -26.03 -13.53 39.61
C THR A 487 -26.69 -13.54 38.23
N LEU A 488 -25.91 -13.39 37.17
CA LEU A 488 -26.42 -13.38 35.79
C LEU A 488 -27.05 -14.74 35.41
N ALA A 489 -26.40 -15.84 35.76
CA ALA A 489 -26.92 -17.18 35.53
C ALA A 489 -28.23 -17.42 36.30
N ARG A 490 -28.31 -17.01 37.58
CA ARG A 490 -29.55 -17.12 38.38
C ARG A 490 -30.68 -16.27 37.82
N MET A 491 -30.36 -15.06 37.36
CA MET A 491 -31.31 -14.17 36.69
C MET A 491 -31.89 -14.81 35.43
N LEU A 492 -31.04 -15.45 34.60
CA LEU A 492 -31.44 -16.11 33.37
C LEU A 492 -32.10 -17.49 33.57
N MET A 493 -32.05 -18.04 34.78
CA MET A 493 -32.82 -19.22 35.19
C MET A 493 -34.18 -18.85 35.81
N ASN A 494 -34.47 -17.56 36.05
CA ASN A 494 -35.75 -17.12 36.58
C ASN A 494 -36.78 -16.97 35.45
N ASP A 495 -37.84 -17.77 35.49
CA ASP A 495 -38.89 -17.81 34.46
C ASP A 495 -39.60 -16.45 34.26
N GLU A 496 -39.82 -15.69 35.33
CA GLU A 496 -40.45 -14.37 35.26
C GLU A 496 -39.54 -13.35 34.55
N PHE A 497 -38.24 -13.37 34.89
CA PHE A 497 -37.25 -12.51 34.22
C PHE A 497 -37.15 -12.89 32.74
N VAL A 498 -37.02 -14.19 32.44
CA VAL A 498 -36.91 -14.69 31.07
C VAL A 498 -38.13 -14.29 30.24
N ALA A 499 -39.34 -14.46 30.75
CA ALA A 499 -40.57 -14.07 30.05
C ALA A 499 -40.59 -12.56 29.77
N LYS A 500 -40.25 -11.73 30.78
CA LYS A 500 -40.17 -10.27 30.61
C LYS A 500 -39.11 -9.86 29.60
N ALA A 501 -37.91 -10.44 29.68
CA ALA A 501 -36.80 -10.16 28.77
C ALA A 501 -37.16 -10.51 27.31
N LYS A 502 -37.80 -11.67 27.08
CA LYS A 502 -38.27 -12.07 25.75
C LYS A 502 -39.42 -11.22 25.21
N SER A 503 -40.25 -10.66 26.10
CA SER A 503 -41.35 -9.78 25.73
C SER A 503 -40.95 -8.31 25.56
N ALA A 504 -39.70 -7.95 25.87
CA ALA A 504 -39.23 -6.58 25.78
C ALA A 504 -39.33 -6.09 24.33
N ALA A 505 -40.02 -4.95 24.12
CA ALA A 505 -40.22 -4.38 22.79
C ALA A 505 -39.09 -3.43 22.35
N THR A 506 -38.29 -2.94 23.29
CA THR A 506 -37.23 -1.96 23.04
C THR A 506 -35.98 -2.26 23.88
N PRO A 507 -34.78 -1.82 23.44
CA PRO A 507 -33.56 -1.96 24.22
C PRO A 507 -33.63 -1.26 25.59
N ASP A 508 -34.33 -0.12 25.70
CA ASP A 508 -34.50 0.59 26.98
C ASP A 508 -35.27 -0.21 28.02
N VAL A 509 -36.34 -0.90 27.60
CA VAL A 509 -37.12 -1.77 28.50
C VAL A 509 -36.25 -2.91 29.02
N LEU A 510 -35.47 -3.54 28.14
CA LEU A 510 -34.54 -4.60 28.52
C LEU A 510 -33.43 -4.08 29.45
N TYR A 511 -32.87 -2.90 29.16
CA TYR A 511 -31.88 -2.24 30.01
C TYR A 511 -32.39 -2.03 31.43
N HIS A 512 -33.56 -1.41 31.59
CA HIS A 512 -34.14 -1.15 32.91
C HIS A 512 -34.50 -2.43 33.66
N LEU A 513 -34.96 -3.46 32.95
CA LEU A 513 -35.21 -4.78 33.52
C LEU A 513 -33.92 -5.40 34.09
N ILE A 514 -32.81 -5.34 33.35
CA ILE A 514 -31.52 -5.88 33.81
C ILE A 514 -31.00 -5.09 35.01
N ILE A 515 -30.98 -3.76 34.94
CA ILE A 515 -30.46 -2.90 36.03
C ILE A 515 -31.26 -3.10 37.32
N SER A 516 -32.59 -3.12 37.24
CA SER A 516 -33.44 -3.34 38.43
C SER A 516 -33.22 -4.71 39.07
N THR A 517 -32.97 -5.74 38.25
CA THR A 517 -32.70 -7.11 38.73
C THR A 517 -31.29 -7.27 39.30
N LEU A 518 -30.31 -6.51 38.81
CA LEU A 518 -28.94 -6.51 39.36
C LEU A 518 -28.81 -5.70 40.67
N ALA A 519 -29.74 -4.77 40.92
CA ALA A 519 -29.75 -3.93 42.11
C ALA A 519 -30.50 -4.53 43.31
N GLY A 520 -31.42 -5.47 43.05
CA GLY A 520 -32.10 -6.28 44.07
C GLY A 520 -31.32 -7.55 44.40
#